data_AF-A0A0S7WKZ7-F1
#
_entry.id   AF-A0A0S7WKZ7-F1
#
_cell.length_a   1.000
_cell.length_b   1.000
_cell.length_c   1.000
_cell.angle_alpha   90.00
_cell.angle_beta   90.00
_cell.angle_gamma   90.00
#
_symmetry.space_group_name_H-M   'P 1'
#
loop_
_entity.id
_entity.type
_entity.pdbx_description
1 polymer ?
#
loop_
_entity_poly.entity_id
_entity_poly.type
_entity_poly.pdbx_seq_one_letter_code
_entity_poly.pdbx_strand_id
1 'polypeptide(L)' 'MKKKKTKTRQLDLFSTQSIDPLVEKIESLDKEMEEAIQNREFDKAKELARQQEELLDELMNRTT' A
#
# COMPACT_ATOMS: atom_id res chain seq x y z
N MET A 1 3.93 48.38 -5.56
CA MET A 1 5.11 47.47 -5.64
C MET A 1 4.67 46.05 -5.31
N LYS A 2 4.87 45.10 -6.23
CA LYS A 2 4.41 43.70 -6.14
C LYS A 2 5.34 42.89 -5.24
N LYS A 3 4.87 42.40 -4.08
CA LYS A 3 5.60 41.38 -3.32
C LYS A 3 5.15 40.00 -3.78
N LYS A 4 5.98 39.40 -4.65
CA LYS A 4 5.85 38.05 -5.17
C LYS A 4 5.90 37.07 -3.99
N LYS A 5 4.78 36.43 -3.68
CA LYS A 5 4.75 35.26 -2.80
C LYS A 5 5.46 34.13 -3.55
N THR A 6 6.71 33.86 -3.18
CA THR A 6 7.41 32.62 -3.54
C THR A 6 6.64 31.48 -2.92
N LYS A 7 5.70 30.93 -3.69
CA LYS A 7 5.04 29.66 -3.39
C LYS A 7 6.14 28.62 -3.45
N THR A 8 6.70 28.28 -2.29
CA THR A 8 7.56 27.13 -2.07
C THR A 8 6.85 25.94 -2.70
N ARG A 9 7.31 25.54 -3.89
CA ARG A 9 6.98 24.23 -4.48
C ARG A 9 7.74 23.19 -3.65
N GLN A 10 7.23 22.90 -2.46
CA GLN A 10 7.54 21.66 -1.77
C GLN A 10 6.46 20.66 -2.20
N LEU A 11 6.60 20.17 -3.42
CA LEU A 11 5.78 19.18 -4.10
C LEU A 11 6.73 18.67 -5.20
N ASP A 12 7.29 17.47 -5.16
CA ASP A 12 6.76 16.17 -4.77
C ASP A 12 7.87 15.30 -4.16
N LEU A 13 7.70 14.83 -2.92
CA LEU A 13 8.44 13.66 -2.42
C LEU A 13 7.73 12.35 -2.82
N PHE A 14 6.50 12.45 -3.35
CA PHE A 14 5.76 11.37 -4.02
C PHE A 14 6.09 11.28 -5.52
N SER A 15 7.32 11.66 -5.89
CA SER A 15 7.91 11.39 -7.19
C SER A 15 7.93 9.88 -7.40
N THR A 16 6.83 9.33 -7.92
CA THR A 16 6.73 8.11 -8.74
C THR A 16 7.90 7.15 -8.53
N GLN A 17 8.10 6.68 -7.30
CA GLN A 17 8.83 5.45 -7.10
C GLN A 17 7.86 4.42 -7.60
N SER A 18 8.25 3.68 -8.64
CA SER A 18 7.55 2.49 -9.08
C SER A 18 7.29 1.63 -7.84
N ILE A 19 6.09 1.77 -7.28
CA ILE A 19 5.65 0.96 -6.15
C ILE A 19 5.70 -0.45 -6.71
N ASP A 20 6.50 -1.31 -6.06
CA ASP A 20 6.63 -2.70 -6.48
C ASP A 20 5.20 -3.25 -6.62
N PRO A 21 4.82 -3.89 -7.75
CA PRO A 21 3.50 -4.46 -7.92
C PRO A 21 3.05 -5.35 -6.75
N LEU A 22 4.00 -5.92 -6.00
CA LEU A 22 3.73 -6.67 -4.77
C LEU A 22 3.22 -5.76 -3.63
N VAL A 23 3.77 -4.56 -3.48
CA VAL A 23 3.37 -3.58 -2.45
C VAL A 23 1.96 -3.06 -2.74
N GLU A 24 1.63 -2.72 -3.99
CA GLU A 24 0.27 -2.31 -4.37
C GLU A 24 -0.76 -3.43 -4.10
N LYS A 25 -0.36 -4.68 -4.31
CA LYS A 25 -1.21 -5.84 -4.05
C LYS A 25 -1.40 -6.10 -2.55
N ILE A 26 -0.37 -5.89 -1.74
CA ILE A 26 -0.46 -5.98 -0.28
C ILE A 26 -1.43 -4.92 0.27
N GLU A 27 -1.30 -3.66 -0.17
CA GLU A 27 -2.22 -2.58 0.25
C GLU A 27 -3.68 -2.87 -0.15
N SER A 28 -3.88 -3.51 -1.31
CA SER A 28 -5.21 -3.94 -1.76
C SER A 28 -5.78 -5.03 -0.86
N LEU A 29 -4.97 -6.02 -0.47
CA LEU A 29 -5.38 -7.09 0.45
C LEU A 29 -5.73 -6.54 1.85
N ASP A 30 -4.98 -5.56 2.35
CA ASP A 30 -5.28 -4.90 3.63
C ASP A 30 -6.69 -4.30 3.62
N LYS A 31 -7.05 -3.58 2.55
CA LYS A 31 -8.38 -3.01 2.40
C LYS A 31 -9.47 -4.09 2.32
N GLU A 32 -9.25 -5.16 1.57
CA GLU A 32 -10.21 -6.27 1.48
C GLU A 32 -10.39 -6.99 2.83
N MET A 33 -9.33 -7.10 3.64
CA MET A 33 -9.43 -7.65 4.99
C MET A 33 -10.24 -6.74 5.92
N GLU A 34 -10.05 -5.43 5.87
CA GLU A 34 -10.86 -4.50 6.65
C GLU A 34 -12.34 -4.63 6.32
N GLU A 35 -12.67 -4.71 5.02
CA GLU A 35 -14.05 -4.94 4.57
C GLU A 35 -14.59 -6.30 5.03
N ALA A 36 -13.79 -7.37 4.93
CA ALA A 36 -14.17 -8.70 5.41
C ALA A 36 -14.42 -8.72 6.93
N ILE A 37 -13.56 -8.07 7.72
CA ILE A 37 -13.73 -7.95 9.18
C ILE A 37 -15.00 -7.16 9.52
N GLN A 38 -15.27 -6.07 8.82
CA GLN A 38 -16.49 -5.27 9.01
C GLN A 38 -17.75 -6.07 8.69
N ASN A 39 -17.70 -6.90 7.64
CA ASN A 39 -18.79 -7.79 7.25
C ASN A 39 -18.87 -9.09 8.08
N ARG A 40 -17.99 -9.27 9.09
CA ARG A 40 -17.86 -10.47 9.92
C ARG A 40 -17.53 -11.74 9.11
N GLU A 41 -16.95 -11.57 7.93
CA GLU A 41 -16.45 -12.64 7.06
C GLU A 41 -15.04 -13.06 7.52
N PHE A 42 -14.92 -13.57 8.75
CA PHE A 42 -13.62 -13.87 9.36
C PHE A 42 -12.85 -14.97 8.63
N ASP A 43 -13.54 -15.94 8.02
CA ASP A 43 -12.91 -16.98 7.20
C ASP A 43 -12.23 -16.37 5.96
N LYS A 44 -12.86 -15.36 5.35
CA LYS A 44 -12.30 -14.61 4.22
C LYS A 44 -11.14 -13.74 4.66
N ALA A 45 -11.27 -13.03 5.79
CA ALA A 45 -10.18 -12.23 6.34
C ALA A 45 -8.93 -13.09 6.65
N LYS A 46 -9.13 -14.32 7.15
CA LYS A 46 -8.05 -15.27 7.40
C LYS A 46 -7.35 -15.71 6.10
N GLU A 47 -8.10 -15.98 5.04
CA GLU A 47 -7.51 -16.34 3.75
C GLU A 47 -6.75 -15.17 3.11
N LEU A 48 -7.29 -13.95 3.21
CA LEU A 48 -6.62 -12.75 2.74
C LEU A 48 -5.31 -12.50 3.51
N ALA A 49 -5.29 -12.71 4.83
CA ALA A 49 -4.07 -12.62 5.63
C ALA A 49 -3.00 -13.65 5.19
N ARG A 50 -3.42 -14.88 4.88
CA ARG A 50 -2.52 -15.92 4.34
C ARG A 50 -1.91 -15.52 3.01
N GLN A 51 -2.71 -14.93 2.12
CA GLN A 51 -2.22 -14.43 0.83
C GLN A 51 -1.24 -13.27 1.01
N GLN A 52 -1.47 -12.40 1.99
CA GLN A 52 -0.55 -11.31 2.30
C GLN A 52 0.79 -11.83 2.85
N GLU A 53 0.76 -12.85 3.71
CA GLU A 53 1.97 -13.51 4.23
C GLU A 53 2.81 -14.12 3.09
N GLU A 54 2.18 -14.85 2.16
CA GLU A 54 2.85 -15.42 0.99
C GLU A 54 3.50 -14.33 0.11
N LEU A 55 2.82 -13.20 -0.11
CA LEU A 55 3.35 -12.08 -0.90
C LEU A 55 4.50 -11.35 -0.19
N LEU A 56 4.44 -11.23 1.14
CA LEU A 56 5.52 -10.66 1.94
C LEU A 56 6.76 -11.56 1.91
N ASP A 57 6.58 -12.89 2.02
CA ASP A 57 7.65 -13.86 1.86
C ASP A 57 8.27 -13.79 0.46
N GLU A 58 7.46 -13.67 -0.59
CA GLU A 58 7.95 -13.48 -1.96
C GLU A 58 8.78 -12.19 -2.09
N LEU A 59 8.31 -11.08 -1.51
CA LEU A 59 9.02 -9.80 -1.52
C LEU A 59 10.37 -9.89 -0.80
N MET A 60 10.42 -10.54 0.36
CA MET A 60 11.65 -10.75 1.13
C MET A 60 12.64 -11.68 0.41
N ASN A 61 12.14 -12.72 -0.25
CA ASN A 61 12.98 -13.62 -1.05
C ASN A 61 13.49 -12.96 -2.35
N ARG A 62 12.79 -11.96 -2.89
CA ARG A 62 13.23 -11.20 -4.08
C ARG A 62 14.32 -10.18 -3.78
N THR A 63 14.44 -9.77 -2.53
CA THR A 63 15.35 -8.71 -2.06
C THR A 63 16.65 -9.25 -1.46
N THR A 64 16.83 -10.58 -1.40
CA THR A 64 18.06 -11.28 -0.97
C THR A 64 18.85 -11.83 -2.14
#